data_AF-A0A229SP60-F1
#
_entry.id   AF-A0A229SP60-F1
#
_cell.length_a   1.000
_cell.length_b   1.000
_cell.length_c   1.000
_cell.angle_alpha   90.00
_cell.angle_beta   90.00
_cell.angle_gamma   90.00
#
_symmetry.space_group_name_H-M   'P 1'
#
loop_
_entity.id
_entity.type
_entity.pdbx_description
1 polymer ?
#
loop_
_entity_poly.entity_id
_entity_poly.type
_entity_poly.pdbx_seq_one_letter_code
_entity_poly.pdbx_strand_id
1 'polypeptide(L)'
;MTDNRRRGLDMMRLVYGWEMTDQPGEFFAQTVDHLFAEIWTRPGLSLRDRRLLLLGAITAQGLDEIATIQATAALHNEELDADQLREAVLFLTHYVGWPLGTKLFTAVEKVIAKHEKAGENGS
;
A
#
# COMPACT_ATOMS: atom_id res chain seq x y z
N MET A 1 4.53 25.62 -6.68
CA MET A 1 3.79 24.36 -6.49
C MET A 1 2.36 24.71 -6.07
N THR A 2 1.34 24.15 -6.73
CA THR A 2 -0.07 24.36 -6.34
C THR A 2 -0.36 23.62 -5.03
N ASP A 3 -1.40 24.03 -4.29
CA ASP A 3 -1.81 23.30 -3.08
C ASP A 3 -2.19 21.84 -3.38
N ASN A 4 -2.85 21.61 -4.51
CA ASN A 4 -3.22 20.28 -4.95
C ASN A 4 -2.00 19.39 -5.19
N ARG A 5 -0.99 19.91 -5.90
CA ARG A 5 0.28 19.20 -6.14
C ARG A 5 0.96 18.79 -4.85
N ARG A 6 1.03 19.70 -3.87
CA ARG A 6 1.61 19.43 -2.56
C ARG A 6 0.88 18.30 -1.84
N ARG A 7 -0.45 18.40 -1.69
CA ARG A 7 -1.26 17.37 -1.03
C ARG A 7 -1.15 16.02 -1.75
N GLY A 8 -1.09 16.02 -3.07
CA GLY A 8 -0.85 14.84 -3.88
C GLY A 8 0.48 14.17 -3.60
N LEU A 9 1.57 14.95 -3.56
CA LEU A 9 2.90 14.43 -3.24
C LEU A 9 2.95 13.88 -1.80
N ASP A 10 2.32 14.57 -0.85
CA ASP A 10 2.23 14.13 0.55
C ASP A 10 1.51 12.77 0.64
N MET A 11 0.35 12.65 -0.01
CA MET A 11 -0.44 11.41 -0.03
C MET A 11 0.28 10.28 -0.79
N MET A 12 0.95 10.60 -1.90
CA MET A 12 1.75 9.63 -2.65
C MET A 12 2.86 9.04 -1.80
N ARG A 13 3.60 9.88 -1.05
CA ARG A 13 4.64 9.42 -0.11
C ARG A 13 4.06 8.51 0.96
N LEU A 14 2.88 8.85 1.48
CA LEU A 14 2.18 8.05 2.47
C LEU A 14 1.76 6.67 1.91
N VAL A 15 1.25 6.62 0.67
CA VAL A 15 0.79 5.38 0.04
C VAL A 15 1.94 4.45 -0.36
N TYR A 16 3.07 4.99 -0.83
CA TYR A 16 4.22 4.20 -1.28
C TYR A 16 5.30 3.95 -0.22
N GLY A 17 5.34 4.74 0.86
CA GLY A 17 6.31 4.56 1.94
C GLY A 17 7.74 4.98 1.60
N TRP A 18 7.95 5.74 0.52
CA TRP A 18 9.26 6.33 0.17
C TRP A 18 9.11 7.70 -0.49
N GLU A 19 10.18 8.49 -0.49
CA GLU A 19 10.21 9.78 -1.17
C GLU A 19 10.15 9.61 -2.69
N MET A 20 9.18 10.28 -3.31
CA MET A 20 9.05 10.38 -4.76
C MET A 20 9.47 11.79 -5.17
N THR A 21 10.40 11.88 -6.11
CA THR A 21 10.81 13.15 -6.72
C THR A 21 9.66 13.72 -7.55
N ASP A 22 9.39 15.01 -7.39
CA ASP A 22 8.40 15.73 -8.21
C ASP A 22 8.86 15.77 -9.68
N GLN A 23 8.07 15.22 -10.60
CA GLN A 23 8.40 15.15 -12.03
C GLN A 23 7.44 15.97 -12.91
N PRO A 24 7.94 16.64 -13.96
CA PRO A 24 7.09 17.33 -14.91
C PRO A 24 6.33 16.33 -15.82
N GLY A 25 5.28 16.83 -16.49
CA GLY A 25 4.53 16.08 -17.50
C GLY A 25 3.14 15.65 -17.06
N GLU A 26 2.26 15.47 -18.05
CA GLU A 26 0.83 15.23 -17.82
C GLU A 26 0.57 13.92 -17.07
N PHE A 27 1.28 12.84 -17.39
CA PHE A 27 1.11 11.55 -16.72
C PHE A 27 1.36 11.64 -15.21
N PHE A 28 2.44 12.31 -14.83
CA PHE A 28 2.78 12.50 -13.42
C PHE A 28 1.84 13.52 -12.75
N ALA A 29 1.35 14.54 -13.49
CA ALA A 29 0.29 15.42 -13.02
C ALA A 29 -1.02 14.66 -12.72
N GLN A 30 -1.48 13.77 -13.61
CA GLN A 30 -2.67 12.95 -13.36
C GLN A 30 -2.49 12.02 -12.15
N THR A 31 -1.29 11.47 -11.98
CA THR A 31 -0.99 10.59 -10.84
C THR A 31 -1.01 11.37 -9.52
N VAL A 32 -0.33 12.51 -9.46
CA VAL A 32 -0.19 13.24 -8.19
C VAL A 32 -1.38 14.13 -7.91
N ASP A 33 -1.76 14.97 -8.87
CA ASP A 33 -2.73 16.06 -8.66
C ASP A 33 -4.17 15.53 -8.68
N HIS A 34 -4.42 14.38 -9.33
CA HIS A 34 -5.74 13.78 -9.36
C HIS A 34 -5.82 12.51 -8.50
N LEU A 35 -5.07 11.46 -8.83
CA LEU A 35 -5.17 10.19 -8.08
C LEU A 35 -4.81 10.37 -6.60
N PHE A 36 -3.65 10.94 -6.27
CA PHE A 36 -3.24 11.08 -4.87
C PHE A 36 -3.89 12.26 -4.15
N ALA A 37 -4.01 13.43 -4.79
CA ALA A 37 -4.58 14.59 -4.13
C ALA A 37 -6.10 14.52 -3.97
N GLU A 38 -6.80 13.82 -4.87
CA GLU A 38 -8.27 13.77 -4.89
C GLU A 38 -8.81 12.37 -4.62
N ILE A 39 -8.42 11.34 -5.36
CA ILE A 39 -9.07 10.01 -5.23
C ILE A 39 -8.76 9.35 -3.88
N TRP A 40 -7.51 9.39 -3.43
CA TRP A 40 -7.11 8.83 -2.13
C TRP A 40 -7.65 9.61 -0.93
N THR A 41 -7.96 10.90 -1.10
CA THR A 41 -8.42 11.78 0.00
C THR A 41 -9.94 11.95 0.07
N ARG A 42 -10.69 11.40 -0.88
CA ARG A 42 -12.16 11.51 -0.91
C ARG A 42 -12.83 10.99 0.37
N PRO A 43 -13.94 11.58 0.81
CA PRO A 43 -14.71 11.04 1.94
C PRO A 43 -15.37 9.70 1.57
N GLY A 44 -15.74 8.92 2.59
CA GLY A 44 -16.55 7.71 2.46
C GLY A 44 -15.81 6.39 2.75
N LEU A 45 -14.50 6.36 2.55
CA LEU A 45 -13.63 5.26 2.98
C LEU A 45 -12.47 5.85 3.79
N SER A 46 -11.97 5.10 4.77
CA SER A 46 -10.69 5.42 5.41
C SER A 46 -9.52 5.05 4.50
N LEU A 47 -8.30 5.43 4.92
CA LEU A 47 -7.10 4.98 4.24
C LEU A 47 -6.93 3.45 4.35
N ARG A 48 -7.19 2.91 5.55
CA ARG A 48 -7.18 1.47 5.83
C ARG A 48 -8.14 0.70 4.91
N ASP A 49 -9.36 1.21 4.71
CA ASP A 49 -10.34 0.55 3.84
C ASP A 49 -9.86 0.51 2.39
N ARG A 50 -9.29 1.62 1.89
CA ARG A 50 -8.68 1.67 0.55
C ARG A 50 -7.51 0.71 0.43
N ARG A 51 -6.68 0.60 1.47
CA ARG A 51 -5.54 -0.33 1.50
C ARG A 51 -6.01 -1.77 1.33
N LEU A 52 -7.04 -2.18 2.06
CA LEU A 52 -7.61 -3.53 1.96
C LEU A 52 -8.20 -3.80 0.57
N LEU A 53 -8.94 -2.85 0.00
CA LEU A 53 -9.47 -2.97 -1.37
C LEU A 53 -8.36 -3.11 -2.41
N LEU A 54 -7.32 -2.27 -2.30
CA LEU A 54 -6.19 -2.29 -3.22
C LEU A 54 -5.39 -3.59 -3.08
N LEU A 55 -5.12 -4.05 -1.85
CA LEU A 55 -4.46 -5.34 -1.58
C LEU A 55 -5.24 -6.52 -2.21
N GLY A 56 -6.57 -6.52 -2.11
CA GLY A 56 -7.40 -7.51 -2.79
C GLY A 56 -7.25 -7.46 -4.31
N ALA A 57 -7.34 -6.28 -4.91
CA ALA A 57 -7.23 -6.08 -6.35
C ALA A 57 -5.86 -6.45 -6.93
N ILE A 58 -4.76 -6.09 -6.26
CA ILE A 58 -3.40 -6.40 -6.72
C ILE A 58 -3.09 -7.89 -6.53
N THR A 59 -3.60 -8.51 -5.47
CA THR A 59 -3.47 -9.96 -5.25
C THR A 59 -4.20 -10.75 -6.33
N ALA A 60 -5.44 -10.36 -6.65
CA ALA A 60 -6.22 -11.00 -7.71
C ALA A 60 -5.56 -10.89 -9.10
N GLN A 61 -4.76 -9.83 -9.32
CA GLN A 61 -3.98 -9.63 -10.55
C GLN A 61 -2.59 -10.30 -10.52
N GLY A 62 -2.19 -10.88 -9.38
CA GLY A 62 -0.86 -11.49 -9.21
C GLY A 62 0.29 -10.49 -9.20
N LEU A 63 0.04 -9.23 -8.81
CA LEU A 63 1.03 -8.15 -8.72
C LEU A 63 1.74 -8.16 -7.36
N ASP A 64 2.60 -9.16 -7.17
CA ASP A 64 3.35 -9.46 -5.94
C ASP A 64 4.31 -8.34 -5.50
N GLU A 65 5.02 -7.71 -6.43
CA GLU A 65 5.88 -6.55 -6.12
C GLU A 65 5.06 -5.39 -5.54
N ILE A 66 3.91 -5.10 -6.14
CA ILE A 66 3.01 -4.05 -5.67
C ILE A 66 2.38 -4.43 -4.33
N ALA A 67 2.01 -5.70 -4.13
CA ALA A 67 1.52 -6.18 -2.84
C ALA A 67 2.53 -5.97 -1.72
N THR A 68 3.81 -6.24 -1.98
CA THR A 68 4.92 -6.02 -1.04
C THR A 68 5.01 -4.55 -0.63
N ILE A 69 4.91 -3.63 -1.59
CA ILE A 69 4.97 -2.19 -1.35
C ILE A 69 3.78 -1.74 -0.49
N GLN A 70 2.57 -2.18 -0.85
CA GLN A 70 1.35 -1.79 -0.13
C GLN A 70 1.30 -2.37 1.28
N ALA A 71 1.73 -3.62 1.48
CA ALA A 71 1.84 -4.22 2.82
C ALA A 71 2.89 -3.50 3.69
N THR A 72 4.02 -3.08 3.09
CA THR A 72 5.05 -2.33 3.81
C THR A 72 4.51 -0.99 4.30
N ALA A 73 3.83 -0.24 3.42
CA ALA A 73 3.21 1.03 3.77
C ALA A 73 2.10 0.84 4.82
N ALA A 74 1.31 -0.23 4.73
CA ALA A 74 0.23 -0.51 5.69
C ALA A 74 0.77 -0.73 7.12
N LEU A 75 1.86 -1.49 7.28
CA LEU A 75 2.52 -1.65 8.59
C LEU A 75 3.15 -0.34 9.07
N HIS A 76 3.92 0.33 8.20
CA HIS A 76 4.62 1.56 8.56
C HIS A 76 3.67 2.68 9.01
N ASN A 77 2.51 2.78 8.36
CA ASN A 77 1.50 3.79 8.68
C ASN A 77 0.51 3.33 9.75
N GLU A 78 0.71 2.15 10.35
CA GLU A 78 -0.16 1.57 11.38
C GLU A 78 -1.63 1.41 10.91
N GLU A 79 -1.84 1.22 9.61
CA GLU A 79 -3.16 0.98 9.03
C GLU A 79 -3.63 -0.46 9.31
N LEU A 80 -2.67 -1.38 9.32
CA LEU A 80 -2.83 -2.81 9.61
C LEU A 80 -1.64 -3.26 10.45
N ASP A 81 -1.88 -4.18 11.39
CA ASP A 81 -0.82 -4.91 12.08
C ASP A 81 -0.48 -6.23 11.36
N ALA A 82 0.53 -6.94 11.85
CA ALA A 82 1.01 -8.19 11.27
C ALA A 82 -0.08 -9.28 11.25
N ASP A 83 -0.90 -9.38 12.30
CA ASP A 83 -1.94 -10.40 12.41
C ASP A 83 -3.12 -10.09 11.48
N GLN A 84 -3.50 -8.82 11.35
CA GLN A 84 -4.50 -8.37 10.39
C GLN A 84 -4.07 -8.61 8.93
N LEU A 85 -2.77 -8.43 8.61
CA LEU A 85 -2.26 -8.77 7.29
C LEU A 85 -2.32 -10.27 7.03
N ARG A 86 -1.92 -11.10 8.00
CA ARG A 86 -2.01 -12.58 7.90
C ARG A 86 -3.46 -13.04 7.70
N GLU A 87 -4.40 -12.45 8.44
CA GLU A 87 -5.83 -12.74 8.29
C GLU A 87 -6.34 -12.35 6.89
N ALA A 88 -5.93 -11.18 6.38
CA ALA A 88 -6.28 -10.77 5.01
C ALA A 88 -5.73 -11.74 3.96
N VAL A 89 -4.50 -12.24 4.13
CA VAL A 89 -3.93 -13.28 3.23
C VAL A 89 -4.76 -14.55 3.27
N LEU A 90 -5.09 -15.04 4.47
CA LEU A 90 -5.89 -16.25 4.64
C LEU A 90 -7.25 -16.10 3.94
N PHE A 91 -7.95 -15.01 4.21
CA PHE A 91 -9.23 -14.72 3.58
C PHE A 91 -9.13 -14.64 2.05
N LEU A 92 -8.20 -13.85 1.51
CA LEU A 92 -8.03 -13.67 0.07
C LEU A 92 -7.69 -14.98 -0.63
N THR A 93 -6.93 -15.87 0.00
CA THR A 93 -6.56 -17.19 -0.57
C THR A 93 -7.80 -18.01 -0.96
N HIS A 94 -8.91 -17.89 -0.24
CA HIS A 94 -10.16 -18.57 -0.57
C HIS A 94 -10.87 -18.01 -1.80
N TYR A 95 -10.65 -16.73 -2.14
CA TYR A 95 -11.31 -16.05 -3.26
C TYR A 95 -10.44 -15.91 -4.51
N VAL A 96 -9.12 -15.78 -4.34
CA VAL A 96 -8.16 -15.67 -5.45
C VAL A 96 -7.47 -16.99 -5.78
N GLY A 97 -7.67 -18.01 -4.94
CA GLY A 97 -7.05 -19.33 -5.07
C GLY A 97 -5.64 -19.40 -4.48
N TRP A 98 -5.26 -20.63 -4.11
CA TRP A 98 -3.97 -20.96 -3.49
C TRP A 98 -2.72 -20.47 -4.24
N PRO A 99 -2.64 -20.53 -5.60
CA PRO A 99 -1.44 -20.06 -6.30
C PRO A 99 -1.13 -18.57 -6.06
N LEU A 100 -2.16 -17.71 -6.05
CA LEU A 100 -2.01 -16.28 -5.80
C LEU A 100 -1.90 -15.99 -4.29
N GLY A 101 -2.68 -16.70 -3.46
CA GLY A 101 -2.61 -16.61 -2.01
C GLY A 101 -1.21 -16.92 -1.44
N THR A 102 -0.56 -17.99 -1.91
CA THR A 102 0.80 -18.35 -1.48
C THR A 102 1.85 -17.31 -1.86
N LYS A 103 1.69 -16.65 -3.02
CA LYS A 103 2.56 -15.53 -3.41
C LYS A 103 2.38 -14.34 -2.48
N LEU A 104 1.13 -13.97 -2.18
CA LEU A 104 0.83 -12.91 -1.22
C LEU A 104 1.36 -13.24 0.17
N PHE A 105 1.16 -14.46 0.66
CA PHE A 105 1.69 -14.94 1.94
C PHE A 105 3.20 -14.72 2.04
N THR A 106 3.94 -15.18 1.02
CA THR A 106 5.40 -15.04 0.98
C THR A 106 5.83 -13.57 1.00
N ALA A 107 5.13 -12.71 0.26
CA ALA A 107 5.39 -11.27 0.25
C ALA A 107 5.13 -10.62 1.62
N VAL A 108 3.99 -10.93 2.24
CA VAL A 108 3.58 -10.38 3.54
C VAL A 108 4.52 -10.82 4.66
N GLU A 109 4.87 -12.10 4.77
CA GLU A 109 5.79 -12.57 5.81
C GLU A 109 7.18 -11.94 5.67
N LYS A 110 7.66 -11.76 4.44
CA LYS A 110 8.93 -11.04 4.19
C LYS A 110 8.87 -9.60 4.67
N VAL A 111 7.73 -8.93 4.49
CA VAL A 111 7.51 -7.54 4.94
C VAL A 111 7.45 -7.47 6.46
N ILE A 112 6.68 -8.35 7.11
CA ILE A 112 6.58 -8.43 8.59
C ILE A 112 7.96 -8.65 9.21
N ALA A 113 8.70 -9.65 8.73
CA ALA A 113 10.04 -9.95 9.25
C ALA A 113 11.03 -8.79 9.08
N LYS A 114 10.89 -7.99 8.01
CA LYS A 114 11.70 -6.77 7.81
C LYS A 114 11.29 -5.66 8.78
N HIS A 115 10.00 -5.49 9.01
CA HIS A 115 9.44 -4.47 9.91
C HIS A 115 9.85 -4.73 11.37
N GLU A 116 9.73 -5.98 11.83
CA GLU A 116 10.14 -6.39 13.19
C GLU A 116 11.63 -6.13 13.44
N LYS A 117 12.51 -6.54 12.50
CA LYS A 117 13.95 -6.26 12.59
C LYS A 117 14.29 -4.77 12.61
N ALA A 118 13.50 -3.93 11.94
CA ALA A 118 13.71 -2.49 11.95
C ALA A 118 13.36 -1.88 13.32
N GLY A 119 12.32 -2.40 13.99
CA GLY A 119 11.94 -2.00 15.35
C GLY A 119 12.98 -2.41 16.40
N GLU A 120 13.59 -3.60 16.25
CA GLU A 120 14.64 -4.09 17.15
C GLU A 120 15.94 -3.28 17.06
N ASN A 121 16.32 -2.82 15.87
CA ASN A 121 17.54 -2.03 15.66
C ASN A 121 17.38 -0.54 15.97
N GLY A 122 16.16 -0.07 16.19
CA GLY A 122 15.82 1.32 16.51
C GLY A 122 15.55 1.57 18.01
N SER A 123 15.62 0.53 18.85
CA SER A 123 15.43 0.58 20.32
C SER A 123 16.74 0.51 21.09
#